data_AF-A0A1G8X4P4-F1
#
_entry.id   AF-A0A1G8X4P4-F1
#
_cell.length_a   1.000
_cell.length_b   1.000
_cell.length_c   1.000
_cell.angle_alpha   90.00
_cell.angle_beta   90.00
_cell.angle_gamma   90.00
#
_symmetry.space_group_name_H-M   'P 1'
#
loop_
_entity.id
_entity.type
_entity.pdbx_description
1 polymer ?
#
loop_
_entity_poly.entity_id
_entity_poly.type
_entity_poly.pdbx_seq_one_letter_code
_entity_poly.pdbx_strand_id
1 'polypeptide(L)'
;MDFEKILARVAERGSDAIAKEFLREIEAEYGRVPLIFERMAERPEILISHLLYKGSVVETSQLDPKTIELISLAVGAALKCSHCIEYHMQAAMAKGATRAEILEVILIAGMLANAAVLADAYRVVNGSDPCPSCDINGMGLKKTCSDE
;
A
#
# COMPACT_ATOMS: atom_id res chain seq x y z
N MET A 1 13.55 -13.80 -1.32
CA MET A 1 14.39 -12.74 -0.73
C MET A 1 14.71 -13.21 0.67
N ASP A 2 15.83 -13.93 0.82
CA ASP A 2 16.18 -14.58 2.09
C ASP A 2 16.61 -13.51 3.12
N PHE A 3 15.78 -13.31 4.14
CA PHE A 3 15.90 -12.23 5.12
C PHE A 3 17.23 -12.29 5.86
N GLU A 4 17.61 -13.48 6.35
CA GLU A 4 18.84 -13.73 7.06
C GLU A 4 20.06 -13.46 6.16
N LYS A 5 20.02 -13.88 4.89
CA LYS A 5 21.12 -13.59 3.95
C LYS A 5 21.28 -12.11 3.67
N ILE A 6 20.20 -11.34 3.63
CA ILE A 6 20.30 -9.88 3.42
C ILE A 6 20.91 -9.21 4.65
N LEU A 7 20.49 -9.59 5.86
CA LEU A 7 21.09 -9.04 7.08
C LEU A 7 22.58 -9.35 7.18
N ALA A 8 22.99 -10.57 6.83
CA ALA A 8 24.41 -10.93 6.76
C ALA A 8 25.16 -10.05 5.75
N ARG A 9 24.62 -9.87 4.54
CA ARG A 9 25.20 -8.98 3.52
C ARG A 9 25.29 -7.53 3.97
N VAL A 10 24.30 -7.02 4.70
CA VAL A 10 24.33 -5.67 5.26
C VAL A 10 25.43 -5.53 6.31
N ALA A 11 25.61 -6.53 7.18
CA ALA A 11 26.67 -6.56 8.17
C ALA A 11 28.07 -6.60 7.52
N GLU A 12 28.24 -7.33 6.41
CA GLU A 12 29.52 -7.47 5.70
C GLU A 12 29.87 -6.27 4.82
N ARG A 13 28.90 -5.74 4.05
CA ARG A 13 29.14 -4.76 2.98
C ARG A 13 28.67 -3.35 3.30
N GLY A 14 27.95 -3.17 4.41
CA GLY A 14 27.37 -1.89 4.81
C GLY A 14 26.04 -1.56 4.11
N SER A 15 25.22 -0.74 4.77
CA SER A 15 23.88 -0.37 4.32
C SER A 15 23.90 0.41 3.00
N ASP A 16 24.84 1.35 2.82
CA ASP A 16 24.99 2.12 1.58
C ASP A 16 25.17 1.25 0.33
N ALA A 17 26.03 0.23 0.42
CA ALA A 17 26.32 -0.65 -0.71
C ALA A 17 25.12 -1.51 -1.09
N ILE A 18 24.39 -2.01 -0.09
CA ILE A 18 23.20 -2.83 -0.28
C ILE A 18 22.01 -2.00 -0.80
N ALA A 19 21.81 -0.79 -0.29
CA ALA A 19 20.79 0.11 -0.81
C ALA A 19 20.99 0.40 -2.30
N LYS A 20 22.22 0.74 -2.73
CA LYS A 20 22.55 0.94 -4.15
C LYS A 20 22.34 -0.31 -4.99
N GLU A 21 22.57 -1.49 -4.42
CA GLU A 21 22.33 -2.75 -5.11
C GLU A 21 20.83 -2.98 -5.34
N PHE A 22 20.00 -2.81 -4.31
CA PHE A 22 18.55 -2.91 -4.45
C PHE A 22 17.98 -1.93 -5.47
N LEU A 23 18.46 -0.69 -5.51
CA LEU A 23 18.01 0.27 -6.52
C LEU A 23 18.31 -0.23 -7.95
N ARG A 24 19.49 -0.81 -8.19
CA ARG A 24 19.84 -1.40 -9.49
C ARG A 24 18.97 -2.61 -9.84
N GLU A 25 18.67 -3.47 -8.86
CA GLU A 25 17.79 -4.62 -9.07
C GLU A 25 16.36 -4.16 -9.45
N ILE A 26 15.84 -3.17 -8.74
CA ILE A 26 14.51 -2.59 -9.02
C ILE A 26 14.48 -1.95 -10.42
N GLU A 27 15.52 -1.19 -10.78
CA GLU A 27 15.62 -0.60 -12.13
C GLU A 27 15.67 -1.66 -13.22
N ALA A 28 16.40 -2.76 -13.00
CA ALA A 28 16.49 -3.87 -13.94
C ALA A 28 15.16 -4.61 -14.11
N GLU A 29 14.38 -4.76 -13.05
CA GLU A 29 13.09 -5.46 -13.07
C GLU A 29 11.97 -4.58 -13.65
N TYR A 30 11.89 -3.31 -13.26
CA TYR A 30 10.76 -2.42 -13.59
C TYR A 30 11.10 -1.33 -14.62
N GLY A 31 12.34 -1.27 -15.10
CA GLY A 31 12.83 -0.28 -16.06
C GLY A 31 13.00 1.14 -15.49
N ARG A 32 12.60 1.38 -14.24
CA ARG A 32 12.80 2.62 -13.50
C ARG A 32 12.80 2.34 -12.01
N VAL A 33 13.46 3.20 -11.24
CA VAL A 33 13.32 3.22 -9.77
C VAL A 33 12.13 4.10 -9.40
N PRO A 34 11.15 3.62 -8.62
CA PRO A 34 10.12 4.47 -8.04
C PRO A 34 10.73 5.54 -7.13
N LEU A 35 10.24 6.79 -7.25
CA LEU A 35 10.73 7.94 -6.47
C LEU A 35 10.76 7.68 -4.95
N ILE A 36 9.80 6.93 -4.42
CA ILE A 36 9.77 6.57 -2.99
C ILE A 36 11.03 5.81 -2.57
N PHE A 37 11.54 4.90 -3.41
CA PHE A 37 12.76 4.15 -3.10
C PHE A 37 14.02 4.99 -3.30
N GLU A 38 14.04 5.89 -4.30
CA GLU A 38 15.13 6.86 -4.43
C GLU A 38 15.27 7.73 -3.18
N ARG A 39 14.16 8.28 -2.67
CA ARG A 39 14.16 9.11 -1.45
C ARG A 39 14.48 8.32 -0.20
N MET A 40 13.99 7.08 -0.09
CA MET A 40 14.37 6.21 1.01
C MET A 40 15.86 5.85 0.97
N ALA A 41 16.47 5.72 -0.21
CA ALA A 41 17.89 5.40 -0.35
C ALA A 41 18.83 6.49 0.19
N GLU A 42 18.34 7.74 0.32
CA GLU A 42 19.07 8.81 1.02
C GLU A 42 19.31 8.47 2.52
N ARG A 43 18.53 7.51 3.07
CA ARG A 43 18.72 6.89 4.39
C ARG A 43 18.69 5.36 4.23
N PRO A 44 19.82 4.72 3.87
CA PRO A 44 19.89 3.32 3.47
C PRO A 44 19.15 2.32 4.37
N GLU A 45 19.19 2.52 5.68
CA GLU A 45 18.51 1.68 6.67
C GLU A 45 16.98 1.71 6.52
N ILE A 46 16.42 2.86 6.12
CA ILE A 46 14.99 3.01 5.84
C ILE A 46 14.60 2.25 4.58
N LEU A 47 15.38 2.36 3.50
CA LEU A 47 15.12 1.60 2.28
C LEU A 47 15.22 0.09 2.53
N ILE A 48 16.29 -0.35 3.18
CA ILE A 48 16.53 -1.78 3.42
C ILE A 48 15.43 -2.35 4.32
N SER A 49 15.09 -1.67 5.42
CA SER A 49 14.02 -2.12 6.31
C SER A 49 12.66 -2.18 5.60
N HIS A 50 12.35 -1.17 4.78
CA HIS A 50 11.13 -1.14 3.98
C HIS A 50 11.07 -2.30 2.97
N LEU A 51 12.14 -2.53 2.21
CA LEU A 51 12.19 -3.60 1.20
C LEU A 51 12.19 -4.99 1.84
N LEU A 52 12.86 -5.17 2.98
CA LEU A 52 12.78 -6.41 3.75
C LEU A 52 11.36 -6.69 4.23
N TYR A 53 10.70 -5.70 4.84
CA TYR A 53 9.31 -5.84 5.26
C TYR A 53 8.39 -6.18 4.08
N LYS A 54 8.48 -5.40 2.98
CA LYS A 54 7.72 -5.65 1.76
C LYS A 54 7.97 -7.06 1.21
N GLY A 55 9.23 -7.49 1.12
CA GLY A 55 9.63 -8.82 0.67
C GLY A 55 9.01 -9.91 1.53
N SER A 56 9.12 -9.81 2.85
CA SER A 56 8.52 -10.76 3.79
C SER A 56 7.00 -10.86 3.67
N VAL A 57 6.29 -9.73 3.51
CA VAL A 57 4.83 -9.72 3.30
C VAL A 57 4.44 -10.50 2.03
N VAL A 58 5.19 -10.32 0.94
CA VAL A 58 4.92 -11.01 -0.34
C VAL A 58 5.29 -12.49 -0.26
N GLU A 59 6.43 -12.83 0.35
CA GLU A 59 6.97 -14.20 0.35
C GLU A 59 6.27 -15.13 1.33
N THR A 60 5.74 -14.60 2.42
CA THR A 60 4.94 -15.37 3.38
C THR A 60 3.47 -15.51 2.95
N SER A 61 3.06 -14.78 1.92
CA SER A 61 1.70 -14.84 1.38
C SER A 61 1.40 -16.21 0.79
N GLN A 62 0.17 -16.69 1.03
CA GLN A 62 -0.37 -17.88 0.37
C GLN A 62 -1.04 -17.56 -0.98
N LEU A 63 -1.10 -16.27 -1.35
CA LEU A 63 -1.67 -15.82 -2.62
C LEU A 63 -0.60 -15.84 -3.70
N ASP A 64 -1.01 -16.18 -4.92
CA ASP A 64 -0.10 -16.13 -6.06
C ASP A 64 0.29 -14.67 -6.40
N PRO A 65 1.44 -14.44 -7.06
CA PRO A 65 1.93 -13.11 -7.36
C PRO A 65 0.97 -12.22 -8.16
N LYS A 66 0.15 -12.78 -9.06
CA LYS A 66 -0.83 -12.01 -9.84
C LYS A 66 -1.91 -11.48 -8.92
N THR A 67 -2.44 -12.33 -8.04
CA THR A 67 -3.46 -11.94 -7.05
C THR A 67 -2.95 -10.85 -6.11
N ILE A 68 -1.70 -10.93 -5.65
CA ILE A 68 -1.10 -9.88 -4.82
C ILE A 68 -1.12 -8.52 -5.54
N GLU A 69 -0.68 -8.46 -6.79
CA GLU A 69 -0.67 -7.19 -7.55
C GLU A 69 -2.08 -6.67 -7.85
N LEU A 70 -3.04 -7.55 -8.11
CA LEU A 70 -4.45 -7.15 -8.30
C LEU A 70 -5.02 -6.52 -7.01
N ILE A 71 -4.70 -7.08 -5.84
CA ILE A 71 -5.07 -6.47 -4.55
C ILE A 71 -4.37 -5.11 -4.38
N SER A 72 -3.07 -5.03 -4.66
CA SER A 72 -2.32 -3.77 -4.56
C SER A 72 -2.87 -2.69 -5.50
N LEU A 73 -3.27 -3.06 -6.71
CA LEU A 73 -3.96 -2.17 -7.66
C LEU A 73 -5.30 -1.68 -7.09
N ALA A 74 -6.11 -2.57 -6.51
CA ALA A 74 -7.39 -2.21 -5.89
C ALA A 74 -7.20 -1.17 -4.77
N VAL A 75 -6.21 -1.40 -3.90
CA VAL A 75 -5.87 -0.49 -2.79
C VAL A 75 -5.36 0.84 -3.34
N GLY A 76 -4.47 0.82 -4.33
CA GLY A 76 -3.97 2.03 -4.99
C GLY A 76 -5.09 2.87 -5.61
N ALA A 77 -6.07 2.21 -6.24
CA ALA A 77 -7.25 2.86 -6.81
C ALA A 77 -8.14 3.48 -5.72
N ALA A 78 -8.45 2.74 -4.65
CA ALA A 78 -9.26 3.22 -3.53
C ALA A 78 -8.61 4.41 -2.81
N LEU A 79 -7.28 4.41 -2.68
CA LEU A 79 -6.49 5.50 -2.09
C LEU A 79 -6.21 6.66 -3.07
N LYS A 80 -6.68 6.58 -4.32
CA LYS A 80 -6.47 7.60 -5.37
C LYS A 80 -5.00 7.87 -5.67
N CYS A 81 -4.13 6.85 -5.53
CA CYS A 81 -2.71 6.96 -5.83
C CYS A 81 -2.42 6.63 -7.30
N SER A 82 -2.34 7.64 -8.17
CA SER A 82 -2.13 7.45 -9.62
C SER A 82 -0.85 6.66 -9.95
N HIS A 83 0.24 6.89 -9.21
CA HIS A 83 1.51 6.21 -9.42
C HIS A 83 1.44 4.74 -8.97
N CYS A 84 0.74 4.46 -7.88
CA CYS A 84 0.49 3.10 -7.41
C CYS A 84 -0.36 2.32 -8.41
N ILE A 85 -1.40 2.96 -8.97
CA ILE A 85 -2.27 2.37 -9.99
C ILE A 85 -1.45 1.98 -11.21
N GLU A 86 -0.65 2.90 -11.76
CA GLU A 86 0.19 2.62 -12.93
C GLU A 86 1.16 1.45 -12.67
N TYR A 87 1.89 1.51 -11.56
CA TYR A 87 2.90 0.52 -11.22
C TYR A 87 2.30 -0.87 -11.01
N HIS A 88 1.28 -0.99 -10.15
CA HIS A 88 0.68 -2.29 -9.82
C HIS A 88 -0.14 -2.86 -10.98
N MET A 89 -0.72 -2.02 -11.84
CA MET A 89 -1.34 -2.49 -13.09
C MET A 89 -0.31 -3.15 -14.01
N GLN A 90 0.84 -2.50 -14.24
CA GLN A 90 1.90 -3.06 -15.07
C GLN A 90 2.47 -4.35 -14.47
N ALA A 91 2.71 -4.38 -13.16
CA ALA A 91 3.19 -5.57 -12.46
C ALA A 91 2.18 -6.73 -12.52
N ALA A 92 0.88 -6.46 -12.36
CA ALA A 92 -0.17 -7.47 -12.51
C ALA A 92 -0.20 -8.04 -13.94
N MET A 93 -0.11 -7.18 -14.96
CA MET A 93 -0.08 -7.61 -16.37
C MET A 93 1.16 -8.45 -16.67
N ALA A 94 2.34 -8.08 -16.15
CA ALA A 94 3.56 -8.87 -16.28
C ALA A 94 3.43 -10.26 -15.65
N LYS A 95 2.57 -10.40 -14.64
CA LYS A 95 2.24 -11.67 -13.96
C LYS A 95 1.02 -12.38 -14.58
N GLY A 96 0.58 -11.96 -15.76
CA GLY A 96 -0.47 -12.62 -16.54
C GLY A 96 -1.89 -12.14 -16.28
N ALA A 97 -2.09 -11.00 -15.60
CA ALA A 97 -3.41 -10.39 -15.49
C ALA A 97 -3.92 -9.91 -16.85
N THR A 98 -5.18 -10.20 -17.12
CA THR A 98 -5.91 -9.78 -18.31
C THR A 98 -6.49 -8.38 -18.11
N ARG A 99 -6.76 -7.68 -19.22
CA ARG A 99 -7.48 -6.40 -19.19
C ARG A 99 -8.85 -6.52 -18.51
N ALA A 100 -9.52 -7.66 -18.64
CA ALA A 100 -10.81 -7.90 -17.99
C ALA A 100 -10.68 -7.94 -16.46
N GLU A 101 -9.69 -8.67 -15.93
CA GLU A 101 -9.40 -8.71 -14.49
C GLU A 101 -9.06 -7.32 -13.94
N ILE A 102 -8.26 -6.53 -14.68
CA ILE A 102 -7.93 -5.15 -14.30
C ILE A 102 -9.17 -4.27 -14.18
N LEU A 103 -10.08 -4.34 -15.16
CA LEU A 103 -11.33 -3.58 -15.13
C LEU A 103 -12.23 -4.01 -13.96
N GLU A 104 -12.32 -5.32 -13.72
CA GLU A 104 -13.12 -5.87 -12.62
C GLU A 104 -12.60 -5.41 -11.26
N VAL A 105 -11.28 -5.45 -11.05
CA VAL A 105 -10.64 -4.94 -9.83
C VAL A 105 -10.94 -3.45 -9.59
N ILE A 106 -10.89 -2.63 -10.64
CA ILE A 106 -11.19 -1.19 -10.54
C ILE A 106 -12.66 -0.98 -10.14
N LEU A 107 -13.59 -1.73 -10.73
CA LEU A 107 -15.01 -1.65 -10.39
C LEU A 107 -15.28 -2.07 -8.94
N ILE A 108 -14.65 -3.15 -8.47
CA ILE A 108 -14.74 -3.61 -7.08
C ILE A 108 -14.19 -2.54 -6.13
N ALA A 109 -13.01 -1.99 -6.41
CA ALA A 109 -12.42 -0.93 -5.61
C ALA A 109 -13.33 0.31 -5.53
N GLY A 110 -13.91 0.73 -6.66
CA GLY A 110 -14.84 1.86 -6.72
C GLY A 110 -16.13 1.61 -5.93
N MET A 111 -16.70 0.40 -6.03
CA MET A 111 -17.88 -0.01 -5.26
C MET A 111 -17.63 0.10 -3.75
N LEU A 112 -16.52 -0.43 -3.26
CA LEU A 112 -16.18 -0.39 -1.84
C LEU A 112 -15.84 1.01 -1.36
N ALA A 113 -15.13 1.81 -2.16
CA ALA A 113 -14.85 3.21 -1.84
C ALA A 113 -16.13 4.04 -1.72
N ASN A 114 -17.10 3.83 -2.62
CA ASN A 114 -18.42 4.47 -2.52
C ASN A 114 -19.18 4.02 -1.28
N ALA A 115 -19.20 2.71 -1.00
CA ALA A 115 -19.85 2.18 0.20
C ALA A 115 -19.27 2.77 1.49
N ALA A 116 -17.94 2.97 1.56
CA ALA A 116 -17.29 3.60 2.69
C ALA A 116 -17.77 5.06 2.90
N VAL A 117 -17.89 5.83 1.81
CA VAL A 117 -18.43 7.21 1.87
C VAL A 117 -19.86 7.22 2.42
N LEU A 118 -20.75 6.38 1.88
CA LEU A 118 -22.13 6.32 2.32
C LEU A 118 -22.25 5.88 3.77
N ALA A 119 -21.51 4.84 4.15
CA ALA A 119 -21.57 4.27 5.49
C ALA A 119 -21.05 5.25 6.55
N ASP A 120 -19.98 5.99 6.26
CA ASP A 120 -19.44 7.00 7.17
C ASP A 120 -20.38 8.22 7.26
N ALA A 121 -20.77 8.78 6.12
CA ALA A 121 -21.65 9.96 6.08
C ALA A 121 -23.01 9.72 6.74
N TYR A 122 -23.64 8.56 6.54
CA TYR A 122 -24.92 8.26 7.18
C TYR A 122 -24.81 8.11 8.70
N ARG A 123 -23.69 7.62 9.23
CA ARG A 123 -23.48 7.60 10.70
C ARG A 123 -23.39 9.00 11.27
N VAL A 124 -22.68 9.89 10.59
CA VAL A 124 -22.56 11.30 10.98
C VAL A 124 -23.94 11.98 10.97
N VAL A 125 -24.73 11.79 9.91
CA VAL A 125 -26.07 12.40 9.78
C VAL A 125 -27.08 11.80 10.77
N ASN A 126 -27.04 10.48 11.00
CA ASN A 126 -27.99 9.82 11.89
C ASN A 126 -27.69 10.06 13.39
N GLY A 127 -26.54 10.65 13.72
CA GLY A 127 -26.13 10.90 15.12
C GLY A 127 -25.99 9.63 15.96
N SER A 128 -25.92 8.46 15.33
CA SER A 128 -25.92 7.15 15.99
C SER A 128 -24.57 6.75 16.55
N ASP A 129 -23.50 7.45 16.14
CA ASP A 129 -22.16 7.29 16.69
C ASP A 129 -21.69 8.64 17.26
N PRO A 130 -21.01 8.66 18.42
CA PRO A 130 -20.43 9.89 18.93
C PRO A 130 -19.51 10.46 17.86
N CYS A 131 -19.77 11.71 17.49
CA CYS A 131 -18.97 12.47 16.54
C CYS A 131 -17.47 12.30 16.88
N PRO A 132 -16.64 11.68 16.01
CA PRO A 132 -15.25 11.37 16.34
C PRO A 132 -14.41 12.61 16.66
N SER A 133 -14.72 13.75 16.04
CA SER A 133 -14.12 15.05 16.37
C SER A 133 -14.65 15.68 17.66
N CYS A 134 -15.81 15.23 18.13
CA CYS A 134 -16.44 15.66 19.38
C CYS A 134 -16.07 14.74 20.55
N ASP A 135 -15.51 13.56 20.26
CA ASP A 135 -14.88 12.65 21.21
C ASP A 135 -13.37 12.96 21.35
N ILE A 136 -13.06 14.20 21.70
CA ILE A 136 -11.72 14.55 22.18
C ILE A 136 -11.57 13.95 23.59
N ASN A 137 -10.88 12.82 23.67
CA ASN A 137 -10.48 12.12 24.90
C ASN A 137 -11.57 11.37 25.70
N GLY A 138 -12.55 10.72 25.07
CA GLY A 138 -13.47 9.83 25.78
C GLY A 138 -14.47 10.55 26.69
N MET A 139 -14.53 11.89 26.64
CA MET A 139 -15.55 12.70 27.28
C MET A 139 -16.72 12.83 26.33
N GLY A 140 -17.36 11.70 25.97
CA GLY A 140 -18.47 11.66 25.02
C GLY A 140 -19.50 12.74 25.32
N LEU A 141 -19.42 13.84 24.58
CA LEU A 141 -20.46 14.86 24.60
C LEU A 141 -21.66 14.17 23.96
N LYS A 142 -22.66 13.82 24.78
CA LYS A 142 -23.99 13.39 24.35
C LYS A 142 -24.72 14.57 23.68
N LYS A 143 -24.12 15.12 22.63
CA LYS A 143 -24.73 16.11 21.76
C LYS A 143 -24.58 15.58 20.35
N THR A 144 -25.69 15.05 19.85
CA THR A 144 -25.88 14.77 18.44
C THR A 144 -26.15 16.10 17.71
N CYS A 145 -25.86 16.17 16.41
CA CYS A 145 -26.22 17.34 15.60
C CYS A 145 -27.75 17.60 15.54
N SER A 146 -28.55 16.71 16.11
CA SER A 146 -30.00 16.79 16.26
C SER A 146 -30.45 17.55 17.51
N ASP A 147 -29.52 17.89 18.42
CA ASP A 147 -29.80 18.59 19.67
C ASP A 147 -29.76 20.12 19.45
N GLU A 148 -30.77 20.64 18.76
CA GLU A 148 -31.22 22.05 18.88
C GLU A 148 -32.19 22.20 20.07
#